data_AF-A0A812R5F9-F1
#
_entry.id   AF-A0A812R5F9-F1
#
_cell.length_a   1.000
_cell.length_b   1.000
_cell.length_c   1.000
_cell.angle_alpha   90.00
_cell.angle_beta   90.00
_cell.angle_gamma   90.00
#
_symmetry.space_group_name_H-M   'P 1'
#
loop_
_entity.id
_entity.type
_entity.pdbx_description
1 polymer ?
#
loop_
_entity_poly.entity_id
_entity_poly.type
_entity_poly.pdbx_seq_one_letter_code
_entity_poly.pdbx_strand_id
1 'polypeptide(L)'
;MQKAFMAPFQSQVGMHFDKHRTKSQTCNLFVYGAAGFVQEMRCWGVQHVGNIVANLYTGTTKNPDNLILDSEGDAGEPQLIGNPESLMFLNISSYAGGKAHLWQSECDVGVDPPPPSGTLSEEQDPGDGKLEVVTLPLIANIALDNLVHQARRVCQGESYFLEYFKNDDGMNIYFEVDGEFYHAVNPDSTVVKLYKKLQVLQKNKLDVEESDS
;
A
#
# COMPACT_ATOMS: atom_id res chain seq x y z
N MET A 1 -0.36 -10.51 11.79
CA MET A 1 -0.94 -9.86 10.61
C MET A 1 0.02 -8.77 10.25
N GLN A 2 0.55 -8.78 9.03
CA GLN A 2 1.52 -7.78 8.56
C GLN A 2 0.95 -7.02 7.37
N LYS A 3 0.96 -5.69 7.46
CA LYS A 3 0.68 -4.75 6.37
C LYS A 3 1.87 -3.81 6.30
N ALA A 4 2.51 -3.75 5.14
CA ALA A 4 3.54 -2.75 4.89
C ALA A 4 2.95 -1.72 3.93
N PHE A 5 3.00 -0.47 4.35
CA PHE A 5 2.40 0.66 3.70
C PHE A 5 3.47 1.69 3.39
N MET A 6 3.56 2.12 2.14
CA MET A 6 4.40 3.23 1.75
C MET A 6 3.47 4.36 1.29
N ALA A 7 3.14 5.26 2.22
CA ALA A 7 2.61 6.57 1.87
C ALA A 7 3.44 7.68 2.51
N PRO A 8 4.24 8.38 1.70
CA PRO A 8 5.02 9.52 2.14
C PRO A 8 4.18 10.56 2.89
N PHE A 9 2.94 10.81 2.42
CA PHE A 9 2.04 11.78 3.01
C PHE A 9 1.44 11.31 4.35
N GLN A 10 0.87 10.11 4.39
CA GLN A 10 0.16 9.64 5.58
C GLN A 10 1.07 9.25 6.72
N SER A 11 2.28 8.74 6.45
CA SER A 11 3.22 8.44 7.52
C SER A 11 3.76 9.71 8.20
N GLN A 12 3.83 10.86 7.50
CA GLN A 12 4.08 12.15 8.14
C GLN A 12 2.92 12.58 9.05
N VAL A 13 1.68 12.47 8.54
CA VAL A 13 0.46 12.75 9.31
C VAL A 13 0.36 11.84 10.52
N GLY A 14 0.67 10.55 10.36
CA GLY A 14 0.66 9.52 11.39
C GLY A 14 1.70 9.76 12.48
N MET A 15 2.94 10.08 12.12
CA MET A 15 3.96 10.50 13.10
C MET A 15 3.58 11.79 13.83
N HIS A 16 2.95 12.74 13.13
CA HIS A 16 2.47 13.96 13.77
C HIS A 16 1.30 13.67 14.71
N PHE A 17 0.40 12.79 14.32
CA PHE A 17 -0.72 12.31 15.13
C PHE A 17 -0.23 11.55 16.37
N ASP A 18 0.74 10.64 16.25
CA ASP A 18 1.22 9.83 17.37
C ASP A 18 1.85 10.71 18.46
N LYS A 19 2.57 11.77 18.08
CA LYS A 19 3.08 12.80 19.00
C LYS A 19 1.99 13.55 19.77
N HIS A 20 0.77 13.62 19.22
CA HIS A 20 -0.35 14.38 19.78
C HIS A 20 -1.54 13.49 20.16
N ARG A 21 -1.32 12.17 20.25
CA ARG A 21 -2.38 11.22 20.56
C ARG A 21 -3.00 11.52 21.92
N THR A 22 -4.33 11.58 21.95
CA THR A 22 -5.10 11.81 23.16
C THR A 22 -5.76 10.51 23.65
N LYS A 23 -6.32 10.54 24.86
CA LYS A 23 -6.99 9.37 25.46
C LYS A 23 -8.42 9.13 24.95
N SER A 24 -8.98 10.04 24.15
CA SER A 24 -10.36 9.96 23.65
C SER A 24 -10.40 9.57 22.17
N GLN A 25 -11.28 8.64 21.78
CA GLN A 25 -11.46 8.20 20.39
C GLN A 25 -11.91 9.34 19.47
N THR A 26 -12.85 10.17 19.92
CA THR A 26 -13.34 11.31 19.11
C THR A 26 -12.27 12.37 18.93
N CYS A 27 -11.49 12.65 19.98
CA CYS A 27 -10.41 13.61 19.92
C CYS A 27 -9.26 13.11 19.05
N ASN A 28 -8.98 11.80 19.06
CA ASN A 28 -8.03 11.19 18.13
C ASN A 28 -8.48 11.33 16.66
N LEU A 29 -9.77 11.18 16.36
CA LEU A 29 -10.29 11.43 15.02
C LEU A 29 -10.08 12.90 14.59
N PHE A 30 -10.30 13.85 15.49
CA PHE A 30 -10.06 15.28 15.22
C PHE A 30 -8.58 15.62 15.06
N VAL A 31 -7.69 15.06 15.88
CA VAL A 31 -6.23 15.27 15.73
C VAL A 31 -5.74 14.68 14.41
N TYR A 32 -6.28 13.52 13.99
CA TYR A 32 -5.97 12.93 12.70
C TYR A 32 -6.45 13.79 11.54
N GLY A 33 -7.70 14.28 11.61
CA GLY A 33 -8.25 15.20 10.61
C GLY A 33 -7.50 16.54 10.55
N ALA A 34 -7.14 17.12 11.69
CA ALA A 34 -6.38 18.37 11.75
C ALA A 34 -4.94 18.22 11.26
N ALA A 35 -4.27 17.10 11.59
CA ALA A 35 -2.94 16.81 11.06
C ALA A 35 -2.96 16.58 9.55
N GLY A 36 -3.97 15.87 9.05
CA GLY A 36 -4.22 15.71 7.61
C GLY A 36 -4.43 17.06 6.92
N PHE A 37 -5.29 17.91 7.48
CA PHE A 37 -5.61 19.23 6.94
C PHE A 37 -4.42 20.21 6.96
N VAL A 38 -3.62 20.23 8.04
CA VAL A 38 -2.40 21.05 8.12
C VAL A 38 -1.37 20.60 7.09
N GLN A 39 -1.26 19.29 6.86
CA GLN A 39 -0.37 18.75 5.84
C GLN A 39 -0.89 19.03 4.43
N GLU A 40 -2.20 18.97 4.20
CA GLU A 40 -2.85 19.30 2.92
C GLU A 40 -2.75 20.80 2.60
N MET A 41 -2.84 21.67 3.62
CA MET A 41 -2.63 23.12 3.49
C MET A 41 -1.17 23.53 3.26
N ARG A 42 -0.21 22.66 3.59
CA ARG A 42 1.18 22.83 3.16
C ARG A 42 1.26 22.37 1.71
N CYS A 43 0.91 23.27 0.78
CA CYS A 43 0.92 23.09 -0.68
C CYS A 43 2.29 22.73 -1.31
N TRP A 44 3.25 22.21 -0.53
CA TRP A 44 4.54 21.75 -0.99
C TRP A 44 4.47 20.26 -1.29
N GLY A 45 4.19 19.98 -2.57
CA GLY A 45 4.55 18.75 -3.26
C GLY A 45 3.97 17.48 -2.64
N VAL A 46 2.74 17.16 -3.00
CA VAL A 46 2.25 15.78 -2.90
C VAL A 46 3.27 14.89 -3.62
N GLN A 47 3.92 14.00 -2.87
CA GLN A 47 4.88 13.09 -3.47
C GLN A 47 4.15 11.86 -4.00
N HIS A 48 4.11 11.77 -5.32
CA HIS A 48 3.59 10.59 -6.03
C HIS A 48 4.60 9.45 -5.98
N VAL A 49 4.10 8.22 -5.96
CA VAL A 49 4.92 7.00 -5.94
C VAL A 49 5.91 6.99 -7.11
N GLY A 50 5.46 7.41 -8.30
CA GLY A 50 6.29 7.49 -9.51
C GLY A 50 7.43 8.51 -9.45
N ASN A 51 7.46 9.40 -8.45
CA ASN A 51 8.58 10.33 -8.23
C ASN A 51 9.54 9.86 -7.13
N ILE A 52 9.24 8.72 -6.50
CA ILE A 52 9.99 8.18 -5.36
C ILE A 52 10.58 6.82 -5.72
N VAL A 53 9.74 5.91 -6.20
CA VAL A 53 10.12 4.56 -6.60
C VAL A 53 10.53 4.60 -8.06
N ALA A 54 11.80 4.33 -8.32
CA ALA A 54 12.33 4.21 -9.67
C ALA A 54 11.83 2.90 -10.30
N ASN A 55 12.05 1.79 -9.60
CA ASN A 55 11.69 0.47 -10.10
C ASN A 55 11.13 -0.44 -9.00
N LEU A 56 10.23 -1.34 -9.39
CA LEU A 56 9.69 -2.41 -8.54
C LEU A 56 9.89 -3.75 -9.25
N TYR A 57 10.40 -4.75 -8.53
CA TYR A 57 10.63 -6.09 -9.05
C TYR A 57 10.02 -7.14 -8.12
N THR A 58 9.63 -8.30 -8.66
CA THR A 58 9.36 -9.48 -7.84
C THR A 58 10.69 -10.12 -7.41
N GLY A 59 10.77 -10.55 -6.16
CA GLY A 59 11.96 -11.12 -5.54
C GLY A 59 12.63 -10.16 -4.56
N THR A 60 13.83 -10.52 -4.09
CA THR A 60 14.57 -9.72 -3.09
C THR A 60 15.76 -8.96 -3.68
N THR A 61 15.92 -8.99 -4.99
CA THR A 61 17.05 -8.39 -5.72
C THR A 61 16.57 -7.82 -7.04
N LYS A 62 17.31 -6.84 -7.58
CA LYS A 62 17.12 -6.34 -8.94
C LYS A 62 17.25 -7.48 -9.95
N ASN A 63 16.18 -7.73 -10.70
CA ASN A 63 16.18 -8.66 -11.82
C ASN A 63 15.25 -8.13 -12.93
N PRO A 64 15.78 -7.70 -14.09
CA PRO A 64 14.97 -7.17 -15.19
C PRO A 64 13.86 -8.10 -15.68
N ASP A 65 14.07 -9.42 -15.64
CA ASP A 65 13.06 -10.39 -16.08
C ASP A 65 11.81 -10.40 -15.18
N ASN A 66 11.91 -9.79 -14.00
CA ASN A 66 10.91 -9.73 -12.95
C ASN A 66 10.39 -8.30 -12.70
N LEU A 67 10.57 -7.40 -13.67
CA LEU A 67 10.15 -6.00 -13.57
C LEU A 67 8.62 -5.89 -13.50
N ILE A 68 8.12 -5.12 -12.53
CA ILE A 68 6.69 -4.85 -12.32
C ILE A 68 6.36 -3.39 -12.67
N LEU A 69 7.30 -2.49 -12.38
CA LEU A 69 7.15 -1.06 -12.62
C LEU A 69 8.52 -0.48 -12.95
N ASP A 70 8.57 0.36 -13.97
CA ASP A 70 9.65 1.30 -14.26
C ASP A 70 9.09 2.71 -14.42
N SER A 71 9.34 3.58 -13.45
CA SER A 71 8.83 4.95 -13.45
C SER A 71 9.53 5.88 -14.46
N GLU A 72 10.73 5.51 -14.93
CA GLU A 72 11.48 6.24 -15.97
C GLU A 72 11.56 5.47 -17.31
N GLY A 73 10.89 4.32 -17.40
CA GLY A 73 11.01 3.41 -18.53
C GLY A 73 10.55 4.00 -19.86
N ASP A 74 11.08 3.46 -20.94
CA ASP A 74 10.67 3.80 -22.31
C ASP A 74 9.22 3.35 -22.61
N ALA A 75 8.66 3.85 -23.71
CA ALA A 75 7.35 3.43 -24.20
C ALA A 75 7.32 1.90 -24.45
N GLY A 76 6.65 1.17 -23.55
CA GLY A 76 6.53 -0.29 -23.58
C GLY A 76 6.82 -0.96 -22.24
N GLU A 77 7.56 -0.30 -21.35
CA GLU A 77 7.78 -0.77 -19.98
C GLU A 77 6.56 -0.45 -19.09
N PRO A 78 6.25 -1.30 -18.08
CA PRO A 78 5.08 -1.10 -17.23
C PRO A 78 5.24 0.15 -16.34
N GLN A 79 4.32 1.09 -16.47
CA GLN A 79 4.28 2.36 -15.74
C GLN A 79 3.03 2.49 -14.87
N LEU A 80 3.12 3.22 -13.75
CA LEU A 80 1.96 3.47 -12.88
C LEU A 80 0.90 4.33 -13.56
N ILE A 81 -0.35 3.89 -13.50
CA ILE A 81 -1.49 4.67 -13.99
C ILE A 81 -1.94 5.69 -12.94
N GLY A 82 -2.10 6.95 -13.36
CA GLY A 82 -2.84 7.96 -12.59
C GLY A 82 -2.09 8.59 -11.42
N ASN A 83 -0.75 8.59 -11.44
CA ASN A 83 0.11 9.24 -10.43
C ASN A 83 -0.33 8.97 -8.98
N PRO A 84 -0.35 7.71 -8.54
CA PRO A 84 -0.83 7.39 -7.21
C PRO A 84 0.07 7.99 -6.11
N GLU A 85 -0.54 8.33 -4.98
CA GLU A 85 0.16 8.87 -3.80
C GLU A 85 0.62 7.78 -2.84
N SER A 86 0.08 6.57 -2.95
CA SER A 86 0.38 5.47 -2.03
C SER A 86 0.59 4.16 -2.76
N LEU A 87 1.56 3.40 -2.27
CA LEU A 87 1.86 2.02 -2.67
C LEU A 87 1.73 1.13 -1.43
N MET A 88 0.89 0.12 -1.50
CA MET A 88 0.60 -0.76 -0.35
C MET A 88 0.95 -2.20 -0.66
N PHE A 89 1.57 -2.86 0.31
CA PHE A 89 1.85 -4.29 0.32
C PHE A 89 0.97 -4.95 1.39
N LEU A 90 0.01 -5.73 0.93
CA LEU A 90 -1.06 -6.28 1.76
C LEU A 90 -0.85 -7.79 1.91
N ASN A 91 -0.88 -8.29 3.15
CA ASN A 91 -1.12 -9.71 3.42
C ASN A 91 -2.61 -9.99 3.68
N ILE A 92 -3.39 -8.93 3.99
CA ILE A 92 -4.83 -9.00 4.20
C ILE A 92 -5.50 -7.79 3.55
N SER A 93 -6.65 -8.00 2.91
CA SER A 93 -7.37 -7.03 2.08
C SER A 93 -8.21 -6.09 2.94
N SER A 94 -8.47 -6.45 4.20
CA SER A 94 -9.18 -5.63 5.18
C SER A 94 -8.31 -4.47 5.66
N TYR A 95 -8.78 -3.23 5.50
CA TYR A 95 -8.18 -2.01 6.03
C TYR A 95 -9.20 -1.19 6.84
N ALA A 96 -8.72 -0.27 7.68
CA ALA A 96 -9.54 0.62 8.53
C ALA A 96 -10.62 -0.11 9.36
N GLY A 97 -10.23 -1.20 10.03
CA GLY A 97 -11.15 -1.99 10.86
C GLY A 97 -12.15 -2.85 10.06
N GLY A 98 -11.84 -3.19 8.81
CA GLY A 98 -12.69 -4.02 7.96
C GLY A 98 -13.68 -3.24 7.11
N LYS A 99 -13.53 -1.92 7.02
CA LYS A 99 -14.38 -1.06 6.19
C LYS A 99 -13.92 -0.95 4.74
N ALA A 100 -12.62 -1.12 4.50
CA ALA A 100 -12.05 -1.03 3.18
C ALA A 100 -11.48 -2.39 2.74
N HIS A 101 -11.77 -2.76 1.50
CA HIS A 101 -11.28 -3.97 0.83
C HIS A 101 -10.52 -3.52 -0.41
N LEU A 102 -9.19 -3.54 -0.33
CA LEU A 102 -8.34 -2.91 -1.35
C LEU A 102 -7.95 -3.85 -2.49
N TRP A 103 -8.08 -5.15 -2.26
CA TRP A 103 -7.85 -6.19 -3.27
C TRP A 103 -9.18 -6.88 -3.57
N GLN A 104 -9.76 -6.56 -4.73
CA GLN A 104 -11.02 -7.10 -5.23
C GLN A 104 -10.95 -7.29 -6.75
N SER A 105 -11.80 -8.16 -7.29
CA SER A 105 -11.85 -8.46 -8.73
C SER A 105 -12.24 -7.23 -9.57
N GLU A 106 -13.04 -6.35 -8.99
CA GLU A 106 -13.60 -5.13 -9.56
C GLU A 106 -12.60 -3.95 -9.54
N CYS A 107 -11.44 -4.12 -8.91
CA CYS A 107 -10.38 -3.13 -8.92
C CYS A 107 -9.63 -3.15 -10.25
N ASP A 108 -9.48 -1.96 -10.86
CA ASP A 108 -8.70 -1.73 -12.07
C ASP A 108 -7.23 -2.14 -11.90
N VAL A 109 -6.55 -2.41 -13.01
CA VAL A 109 -5.10 -2.58 -13.02
C VAL A 109 -4.42 -1.21 -12.87
N GLY A 110 -3.31 -1.20 -12.11
CA GLY A 110 -2.56 -0.01 -11.74
C GLY A 110 -1.31 0.26 -12.57
N VAL A 111 -1.00 -0.61 -13.54
CA VAL A 111 0.16 -0.49 -14.43
C VAL A 111 -0.24 -0.67 -15.90
N ASP A 112 0.47 0.02 -16.80
CA ASP A 112 0.33 -0.08 -18.25
C ASP A 112 1.71 -0.23 -18.93
N PRO A 113 1.97 -1.30 -19.72
CA PRO A 113 1.09 -2.43 -20.00
C PRO A 113 0.68 -3.23 -18.75
N PRO A 114 -0.49 -3.88 -18.77
CA PRO A 114 -0.94 -4.72 -17.66
C PRO A 114 0.00 -5.93 -17.50
N PRO A 115 0.12 -6.47 -16.27
CA PRO A 115 0.93 -7.66 -16.06
C PRO A 115 0.35 -8.86 -16.82
N PRO A 116 1.17 -9.89 -17.12
CA PRO A 116 0.70 -11.08 -17.82
C PRO A 116 -0.54 -11.70 -17.17
N SER A 117 -1.44 -12.22 -17.99
CA SER A 117 -2.69 -12.86 -17.54
C SER A 117 -2.41 -13.97 -16.52
N GLY A 118 -3.14 -13.99 -15.41
CA GLY A 118 -2.97 -14.98 -14.34
C GLY A 118 -1.95 -14.60 -13.25
N THR A 119 -1.28 -13.45 -13.37
CA THR A 119 -0.37 -12.93 -12.33
C THR A 119 -1.13 -12.25 -11.18
N LEU A 120 -2.38 -11.86 -11.41
CA LEU A 120 -3.28 -11.26 -10.43
C LEU A 120 -4.39 -12.26 -10.08
N SER A 121 -4.31 -12.90 -8.91
CA SER A 121 -5.44 -13.67 -8.39
C SER A 121 -6.61 -12.75 -8.07
N GLU A 122 -7.84 -13.18 -8.37
CA GLU A 122 -9.06 -12.46 -7.99
C GLU A 122 -9.36 -12.60 -6.49
N GLU A 123 -9.03 -13.76 -5.92
CA GLU A 123 -9.19 -14.04 -4.49
C GLU A 123 -7.85 -13.87 -3.76
N GLN A 124 -7.91 -13.18 -2.62
CA GLN A 124 -6.77 -13.08 -1.71
C GLN A 124 -6.80 -14.24 -0.71
N ASP A 125 -5.65 -14.91 -0.56
CA ASP A 125 -5.41 -15.88 0.51
C ASP A 125 -4.24 -15.41 1.40
N PRO A 126 -4.51 -14.89 2.62
CA PRO A 126 -3.46 -14.48 3.55
C PRO A 126 -2.48 -15.59 3.97
N GLY A 127 -2.79 -16.85 3.65
CA GLY A 127 -2.02 -18.05 3.96
C GLY A 127 -1.20 -18.61 2.80
N ASP A 128 -1.30 -18.05 1.60
CA ASP A 128 -0.60 -18.55 0.40
C ASP A 128 0.89 -18.16 0.34
N GLY A 129 1.32 -17.25 1.24
CA GLY A 129 2.70 -16.76 1.30
C GLY A 129 2.99 -15.62 0.32
N LYS A 130 1.96 -15.05 -0.30
CA LYS A 130 2.07 -13.90 -1.20
C LYS A 130 1.57 -12.62 -0.52
N LEU A 131 1.94 -11.52 -1.16
CA LEU A 131 1.58 -10.17 -0.83
C LEU A 131 0.94 -9.54 -2.06
N GLU A 132 -0.18 -8.87 -1.87
CA GLU A 132 -0.86 -8.08 -2.89
C GLU A 132 -0.32 -6.66 -2.89
N VAL A 133 -0.03 -6.14 -4.08
CA VAL A 133 0.44 -4.76 -4.26
C VAL A 133 -0.65 -3.93 -4.91
N VAL A 134 -1.03 -2.84 -4.25
CA VAL A 134 -2.04 -1.91 -4.76
C VAL A 134 -1.55 -0.47 -4.69
N THR A 135 -2.10 0.35 -5.57
CA THR A 135 -1.94 1.80 -5.53
C THR A 135 -3.24 2.51 -5.19
N LEU A 136 -3.11 3.67 -4.55
CA LEU A 136 -4.21 4.56 -4.24
C LEU A 136 -3.90 5.99 -4.69
N PRO A 137 -4.88 6.68 -5.30
CA PRO A 137 -4.71 8.07 -5.71
C PRO A 137 -4.60 9.00 -4.50
N LEU A 138 -5.44 8.83 -3.48
CA LEU A 138 -5.41 9.62 -2.26
C LEU A 138 -5.92 8.78 -1.10
N ILE A 139 -5.10 8.61 -0.08
CA ILE A 139 -5.46 7.75 1.05
C ILE A 139 -6.32 8.43 2.12
N ALA A 140 -6.41 9.77 2.09
CA ALA A 140 -7.41 10.50 2.88
C ALA A 140 -8.86 10.07 2.54
N ASN A 141 -9.10 9.58 1.31
CA ASN A 141 -10.40 9.03 0.93
C ASN A 141 -10.77 7.77 1.73
N ILE A 142 -9.82 7.11 2.40
CA ILE A 142 -10.10 5.96 3.29
C ILE A 142 -10.82 6.44 4.53
N ALA A 143 -10.34 7.53 5.13
CA ALA A 143 -10.95 8.10 6.32
C ALA A 143 -12.38 8.61 6.04
N LEU A 144 -12.69 8.92 4.78
CA LEU A 144 -13.99 9.41 4.32
C LEU A 144 -14.93 8.31 3.80
N ASP A 145 -14.57 7.02 3.94
CA ASP A 145 -15.35 5.86 3.42
C ASP A 145 -15.64 5.91 1.89
N ASN A 146 -14.88 6.70 1.12
CA ASN A 146 -15.06 6.91 -0.33
C ASN A 146 -14.19 5.97 -1.19
N LEU A 147 -13.58 4.93 -0.60
CA LEU A 147 -12.55 4.15 -1.28
C LEU A 147 -13.03 3.03 -2.19
N VAL A 148 -14.35 2.79 -2.21
CA VAL A 148 -14.91 1.70 -3.01
C VAL A 148 -14.53 1.97 -4.48
N HIS A 149 -13.71 1.08 -5.05
CA HIS A 149 -13.19 1.11 -6.42
C HIS A 149 -12.05 2.09 -6.76
N GLN A 150 -11.42 2.76 -5.79
CA GLN A 150 -10.26 3.63 -6.10
C GLN A 150 -8.90 2.93 -6.02
N ALA A 151 -8.83 1.76 -5.39
CA ALA A 151 -7.62 0.94 -5.37
C ALA A 151 -7.36 0.33 -6.75
N ARG A 152 -6.10 0.36 -7.19
CA ARG A 152 -5.67 -0.30 -8.42
C ARG A 152 -4.67 -1.40 -8.12
N ARG A 153 -4.87 -2.57 -8.73
CA ARG A 153 -4.03 -3.77 -8.53
C ARG A 153 -2.77 -3.68 -9.38
N VAL A 154 -1.61 -3.86 -8.76
CA VAL A 154 -0.31 -3.82 -9.44
C VAL A 154 0.21 -5.22 -9.71
N CYS A 155 0.41 -6.03 -8.65
CA CYS A 155 0.96 -7.38 -8.75
C CYS A 155 0.63 -8.21 -7.50
N GLN A 156 0.91 -9.51 -7.57
CA GLN A 156 0.84 -10.45 -6.45
C GLN A 156 2.05 -11.39 -6.48
N GLY A 157 2.67 -11.68 -5.34
CA GLY A 157 3.94 -12.40 -5.29
C GLY A 157 4.53 -12.50 -3.88
N GLU A 158 5.57 -13.32 -3.71
CA GLU A 158 6.12 -13.66 -2.38
C GLU A 158 6.95 -12.55 -1.74
N SER A 159 7.69 -11.79 -2.56
CA SER A 159 8.58 -10.73 -2.10
C SER A 159 8.84 -9.69 -3.19
N TYR A 160 9.26 -8.50 -2.77
CA TYR A 160 9.49 -7.37 -3.66
C TYR A 160 10.77 -6.62 -3.32
N PHE A 161 11.42 -6.12 -4.36
CA PHE A 161 12.57 -5.24 -4.29
C PHE A 161 12.20 -3.89 -4.91
N LEU A 162 12.35 -2.82 -4.14
CA LEU A 162 12.10 -1.44 -4.57
C LEU A 162 13.44 -0.73 -4.73
N GLU A 163 13.64 -0.08 -5.87
CA GLU A 163 14.70 0.91 -6.07
C GLU A 163 14.10 2.31 -5.98
N TYR A 164 14.81 3.21 -5.31
CA TYR A 164 14.40 4.61 -5.19
C TYR A 164 15.24 5.51 -6.09
N PHE A 165 14.65 6.64 -6.50
CA PHE A 165 15.43 7.65 -7.20
C PHE A 165 16.50 8.25 -6.29
N LYS A 166 17.67 8.51 -6.87
CA LYS A 166 18.71 9.27 -6.19
C LYS A 166 18.34 10.75 -6.24
N ASN A 167 18.41 11.40 -5.08
CA ASN A 167 18.19 12.83 -4.98
C ASN A 167 19.31 13.43 -4.14
N ASP A 168 20.08 14.33 -4.75
CA ASP A 168 21.20 15.02 -4.09
C ASP A 168 20.73 15.93 -2.94
N ASP A 169 19.48 16.38 -2.97
CA ASP A 169 18.89 17.28 -1.95
C ASP A 169 18.35 16.55 -0.72
N GLY A 170 18.46 15.21 -0.66
CA GLY A 170 17.97 14.42 0.45
C GLY A 170 16.49 14.02 0.30
N MET A 171 16.24 12.83 -0.25
CA MET A 171 14.91 12.23 -0.31
C MET A 171 14.49 11.70 1.07
N ASN A 172 13.30 12.10 1.50
CA ASN A 172 12.68 11.60 2.73
C ASN A 172 11.55 10.66 2.36
N ILE A 173 11.67 9.38 2.73
CA ILE A 173 10.66 8.36 2.50
C ILE A 173 10.08 7.94 3.83
N TYR A 174 8.76 7.90 3.89
CA TYR A 174 8.04 7.47 5.08
C TYR A 174 7.25 6.22 4.76
N PHE A 175 7.30 5.27 5.70
CA PHE A 175 6.60 4.01 5.61
C PHE A 175 5.89 3.74 6.93
N GLU A 176 4.77 3.03 6.86
CA GLU A 176 4.05 2.51 7.99
C GLU A 176 4.04 0.98 7.86
N VAL A 177 4.37 0.28 8.93
CA VAL A 177 4.27 -1.17 8.99
C VAL A 177 3.42 -1.51 10.20
N ASP A 178 2.25 -2.10 9.97
CA ASP A 178 1.29 -2.45 11.04
C ASP A 178 0.93 -1.30 12.01
N GLY A 179 0.84 -0.06 11.51
CA GLY A 179 0.56 1.11 12.33
C GLY A 179 1.78 1.71 13.05
N GLU A 180 2.96 1.12 12.87
CA GLU A 180 4.23 1.72 13.28
C GLU A 180 4.81 2.55 12.14
N PHE A 181 5.25 3.77 12.46
CA PHE A 181 5.78 4.69 11.46
C PHE A 181 7.31 4.72 11.46
N TYR A 182 7.86 4.79 10.27
CA TYR A 182 9.29 4.81 10.02
C TYR A 182 9.63 5.89 9.00
N HIS A 183 10.85 6.40 9.10
CA HIS A 183 11.39 7.44 8.25
C HIS A 183 12.79 7.01 7.79
N ALA A 184 12.96 6.92 6.48
CA ALA A 184 14.25 6.72 5.84
C ALA A 184 14.67 8.01 5.11
N VAL A 185 15.96 8.31 5.19
CA VAL A 185 16.61 9.42 4.48
C VAL A 185 17.56 8.82 3.46
N ASN A 186 17.36 9.14 2.18
CA ASN A 186 18.13 8.62 1.06
C ASN A 186 18.27 7.08 1.04
N PRO A 187 17.18 6.30 1.19
CA PRO A 187 17.29 4.86 1.02
C PRO A 187 17.65 4.54 -0.44
N ASP A 188 18.63 3.67 -0.66
CA ASP A 188 18.92 3.17 -2.01
C ASP A 188 17.86 2.17 -2.48
N SER A 189 17.41 1.30 -1.57
CA SER A 189 16.43 0.25 -1.86
C SER A 189 15.70 -0.25 -0.61
N THR A 190 14.59 -0.94 -0.83
CA THR A 190 13.82 -1.64 0.22
C THR A 190 13.44 -3.04 -0.26
N VAL A 191 13.49 -4.01 0.65
CA VAL A 191 12.95 -5.37 0.42
C VAL A 191 11.70 -5.57 1.27
N VAL A 192 10.60 -5.97 0.63
CA VAL A 192 9.36 -6.36 1.30
C VAL A 192 9.17 -7.86 1.15
N LYS A 193 9.03 -8.58 2.26
CA LYS A 193 8.74 -10.03 2.26
C LYS A 193 8.06 -10.46 3.53
N LEU A 194 7.29 -11.54 3.45
CA LEU A 194 6.79 -12.22 4.63
C LEU A 194 7.92 -12.94 5.34
N TYR A 195 8.15 -12.60 6.61
CA TYR A 195 9.25 -13.19 7.37
C TYR A 195 8.86 -14.53 8.00
N LYS A 196 7.62 -14.65 8.49
CA LYS A 196 7.11 -15.83 9.19
C LYS A 196 5.64 -16.05 8.88
N LYS A 197 5.27 -17.33 8.72
CA LYS A 197 3.88 -17.77 8.69
C LYS A 197 3.41 -18.03 10.13
N LEU A 198 2.27 -17.44 10.50
CA LEU A 198 1.63 -17.67 11.78
C LEU A 198 0.36 -18.50 11.55
N GLN A 199 0.08 -19.42 12.47
CA GLN A 199 -1.22 -20.08 12.53
C GLN A 199 -2.18 -19.15 13.27
N VAL A 200 -3.30 -18.84 12.64
CA VAL A 200 -4.35 -18.00 13.22
C VAL A 200 -5.63 -18.83 13.33
N LEU A 201 -6.40 -18.59 14.40
CA LEU A 201 -7.71 -19.20 14.55
C LEU A 201 -8.64 -18.59 13.51
N GLN A 202 -9.16 -19.42 12.60
CA GLN A 202 -10.19 -19.02 11.65
C GLN A 202 -11.53 -19.60 12.12
N LYS A 203 -12.59 -18.79 12.05
CA LYS A 203 -13.95 -19.29 12.21
C LYS A 203 -14.30 -20.05 10.93
N ASN A 204 -14.47 -21.36 11.02
CA ASN A 204 -14.98 -22.14 9.89
C ASN A 204 -16.36 -21.61 9.50
N LYS A 205 -16.58 -21.43 8.19
CA LYS A 205 -17.84 -20.97 7.61
C LYS A 205 -18.86 -22.11 7.46
N LEU A 206 -18.76 -23.15 8.27
CA LEU A 206 -19.68 -24.28 8.31
C LEU A 206 -20.67 -24.05 9.45
N ASP A 207 -21.94 -24.39 9.21
CA ASP A 207 -23.11 -24.28 10.12
C ASP A 207 -24.03 -23.07 9.93
N VAL A 208 -24.33 -22.70 8.67
CA VAL A 208 -25.62 -22.06 8.32
C VAL A 208 -26.14 -22.69 7.03
N GLU A 209 -26.43 -23.99 7.06
CA GLU A 209 -27.50 -24.52 6.21
C GLU A 209 -28.76 -24.55 7.08
N GLU A 210 -29.74 -23.75 6.66
CA GLU A 210 -31.01 -23.50 7.30
C GLU A 210 -31.77 -24.80 7.61
N SER A 211 -32.03 -25.02 8.89
CA SER A 211 -33.21 -25.74 9.35
C SER A 211 -34.41 -24.78 9.34
N ASP A 212 -34.83 -24.33 8.16
CA ASP A 212 -36.14 -23.70 7.94
C ASP A 212 -36.96 -24.66 7.06
N SER A 213 -37.54 -25.67 7.73
CA SER A 213 -38.60 -26.53 7.20
C SER A 213 -39.64 -26.79 8.28
#